data_AF-A0A7X7G2X9-F1
#
_entry.id   AF-A0A7X7G2X9-F1
#
_cell.length_a   1.000
_cell.length_b   1.000
_cell.length_c   1.000
_cell.angle_alpha   90.00
_cell.angle_beta   90.00
_cell.angle_gamma   90.00
#
_symmetry.space_group_name_H-M   'P 1'
#
loop_
_entity.id
_entity.type
_entity.pdbx_description
1 polymer ?
#
loop_
_entity_poly.entity_id
_entity_poly.type
_entity_poly.pdbx_seq_one_letter_code
_entity_poly.pdbx_strand_id
1 'polypeptide(L)' 'MSGDFSLTIRNDFSELQRLFQAVEPFMEEHKLSPGCRYAALLALEEMITNIIKYGYDDQGAHEIAVGLRAEAG' A
#
# COMPACT_ATOMS: atom_id res chain seq x y z
N MET A 1 12.09 -4.32 -15.63
CA MET A 1 10.72 -4.13 -16.12
C MET A 1 10.06 -3.11 -15.23
N SER A 2 9.53 -2.04 -15.82
CA SER A 2 8.66 -1.12 -15.09
C SER A 2 7.27 -1.76 -14.98
N GLY A 3 6.56 -1.47 -13.90
CA GLY A 3 5.21 -2.01 -13.67
C GLY A 3 4.41 -1.09 -12.77
N ASP A 4 3.09 -1.17 -12.91
CA ASP A 4 2.13 -0.38 -12.16
C ASP A 4 1.18 -1.32 -11.42
N PHE A 5 0.89 -1.00 -10.16
CA PHE A 5 -0.06 -1.70 -9.31
C PHE A 5 -1.07 -0.70 -8.76
N SER A 6 -2.35 -1.08 -8.72
CA SER A 6 -3.41 -0.28 -8.13
C SER A 6 -4.38 -1.13 -7.33
N LEU A 7 -4.73 -0.67 -6.13
CA LEU A 7 -5.73 -1.28 -5.27
C LEU A 7 -6.53 -0.22 -4.52
N THR A 8 -7.86 -0.38 -4.49
CA THR A 8 -8.72 0.40 -3.61
C THR A 8 -9.04 -0.41 -2.35
N ILE A 9 -8.85 0.22 -1.20
CA ILE A 9 -9.19 -0.33 0.12
C ILE A 9 -10.18 0.58 0.84
N ARG A 10 -10.88 0.03 1.84
CA ARG A 10 -11.70 0.85 2.76
C ARG A 10 -10.81 1.50 3.82
N ASN A 11 -11.28 2.59 4.43
CA ASN A 11 -10.65 3.23 5.59
C ASN A 11 -10.77 2.40 6.88
N ASP A 12 -10.41 1.12 6.81
CA ASP A 12 -10.53 0.15 7.89
C ASP A 12 -9.19 -0.58 8.08
N PHE A 13 -8.73 -0.69 9.33
CA PHE A 13 -7.46 -1.35 9.66
C PHE A 13 -7.40 -2.81 9.21
N SER A 14 -8.54 -3.49 9.09
CA SER A 14 -8.63 -4.85 8.56
C SER A 14 -8.20 -4.96 7.09
N GLU A 15 -8.20 -3.86 6.33
CA GLU A 15 -7.74 -3.85 4.94
C GLU A 15 -6.21 -3.84 4.80
N LEU A 16 -5.45 -3.54 5.86
CA LEU A 16 -3.98 -3.53 5.83
C LEU A 16 -3.41 -4.89 5.43
N GLN A 17 -3.94 -5.97 6.01
CA GLN A 17 -3.50 -7.32 5.67
C GLN A 17 -3.75 -7.62 4.18
N ARG A 18 -4.92 -7.22 3.65
CA ARG A 18 -5.27 -7.39 2.23
C ARG A 18 -4.35 -6.58 1.33
N LEU A 19 -4.02 -5.35 1.71
CA LEU A 19 -3.08 -4.50 0.99
C LEU A 19 -1.69 -5.15 0.92
N PHE A 20 -1.14 -5.61 2.04
CA PHE A 20 0.20 -6.20 2.06
C PHE A 20 0.28 -7.49 1.23
N GLN A 21 -0.73 -8.37 1.34
CA GLN A 21 -0.82 -9.57 0.51
C GLN A 21 -0.90 -9.27 -0.98
N ALA A 22 -1.48 -8.14 -1.38
CA ALA A 22 -1.57 -7.73 -2.77
C ALA A 22 -0.28 -7.06 -3.29
N VAL A 23 0.42 -6.33 -2.44
CA VAL A 23 1.64 -5.58 -2.81
C VAL A 23 2.90 -6.45 -2.80
N GLU A 24 2.98 -7.46 -1.92
CA GLU A 24 4.14 -8.35 -1.83
C GLU A 24 4.48 -9.03 -3.17
N PRO A 25 3.54 -9.67 -3.89
CA PRO A 25 3.83 -10.29 -5.18
C PRO A 25 4.35 -9.30 -6.23
N PHE A 26 3.82 -8.08 -6.25
CA PHE A 26 4.28 -7.02 -7.16
C PHE A 26 5.76 -6.69 -6.88
N MET A 27 6.14 -6.53 -5.61
CA MET A 27 7.53 -6.24 -5.27
C MET A 27 8.47 -7.41 -5.56
N GLU A 28 8.00 -8.65 -5.40
CA GLU A 28 8.75 -9.87 -5.73
C GLU A 28 8.97 -10.01 -7.24
N GLU A 29 7.94 -9.76 -8.06
CA GLU A 29 8.04 -9.75 -9.52
C GLU A 29 9.10 -8.75 -10.01
N HIS A 30 9.15 -7.57 -9.37
CA HIS A 30 10.13 -6.53 -9.66
C HIS A 30 11.50 -6.75 -8.99
N LYS A 31 11.72 -7.87 -8.29
CA LYS A 31 12.98 -8.27 -7.66
C LYS A 31 13.54 -7.21 -6.70
N LEU A 32 12.67 -6.50 -5.99
CA LEU A 32 13.10 -5.56 -4.95
C LEU A 32 13.87 -6.30 -3.85
N SER A 33 14.95 -5.69 -3.37
CA SER A 33 15.73 -6.25 -2.27
C SER A 33 14.85 -6.41 -1.01
N PRO A 34 15.15 -7.36 -0.10
CA PRO A 34 14.39 -7.51 1.14
C PRO A 34 14.31 -6.22 1.96
N GLY A 35 15.38 -5.42 1.99
CA GLY A 35 15.39 -4.12 2.68
C GLY A 35 14.45 -3.10 2.02
N CYS A 36 14.45 -3.01 0.68
CA CYS A 36 13.51 -2.15 -0.04
C CYS A 36 12.06 -2.58 0.16
N ARG A 37 11.79 -3.90 0.11
CA ARG A 37 10.45 -4.45 0.38
C ARG A 37 9.95 -4.08 1.76
N TYR A 38 10.79 -4.29 2.79
CA TYR A 38 10.44 -3.94 4.17
C TYR A 38 10.16 -2.44 4.32
N ALA A 39 11.02 -1.59 3.77
CA ALA A 39 10.81 -0.14 3.81
C ALA A 39 9.53 0.30 3.10
N ALA A 40 9.20 -0.31 1.95
CA ALA A 40 7.98 -0.02 1.22
C ALA A 40 6.71 -0.45 1.99
N LEU A 41 6.72 -1.64 2.60
CA LEU A 41 5.62 -2.10 3.45
C LEU A 41 5.41 -1.20 4.66
N LEU A 42 6.49 -0.83 5.34
CA LEU A 42 6.42 0.09 6.49
C LEU A 42 5.88 1.47 6.08
N ALA A 43 6.36 2.01 4.95
CA ALA A 43 5.86 3.28 4.43
C ALA A 43 4.36 3.20 4.11
N LEU A 44 3.90 2.10 3.49
CA LEU A 44 2.48 1.88 3.23
C LEU A 44 1.68 1.78 4.53
N GLU A 45 2.15 1.01 5.52
CA GLU A 45 1.49 0.86 6.82
C GLU A 45 1.26 2.22 7.50
N GLU A 46 2.29 3.04 7.57
CA GLU A 46 2.25 4.36 8.20
C GLU A 46 1.35 5.33 7.44
N MET A 47 1.45 5.36 6.09
CA MET A 47 0.59 6.22 5.26
C MET A 47 -0.89 5.86 5.44
N ILE A 48 -1.23 4.58 5.33
CA ILE A 48 -2.62 4.13 5.47
C ILE A 48 -3.13 4.35 6.90
N THR A 49 -2.32 4.06 7.92
CA THR A 49 -2.67 4.32 9.32
C THR A 49 -2.96 5.80 9.57
N ASN A 50 -2.16 6.69 8.99
CA ASN A 50 -2.39 8.14 9.11
C ASN A 50 -3.66 8.59 8.38
N ILE A 51 -3.93 8.06 7.18
CA ILE A 51 -5.16 8.36 6.44
C ILE A 51 -6.39 7.87 7.20
N ILE A 52 -6.37 6.66 7.76
CA ILE A 52 -7.50 6.13 8.55
C ILE A 52 -7.74 6.96 9.80
N LYS A 53 -6.67 7.38 10.51
CA LYS A 53 -6.79 8.11 11.78
C LYS A 53 -7.16 9.58 11.61
N TYR A 54 -6.67 10.23 10.56
CA TYR A 54 -6.67 11.69 10.44
C TYR A 54 -7.13 12.20 9.08
N GLY A 55 -7.38 11.32 8.11
CA GLY A 55 -7.69 11.70 6.72
C GLY A 55 -9.16 12.02 6.45
N TYR A 56 -10.06 11.78 7.42
CA TYR A 56 -11.50 11.98 7.26
C TYR A 56 -12.07 12.74 8.47
N ASP A 57 -12.93 13.73 8.19
CA ASP A 57 -13.58 14.57 9.20
C ASP A 57 -14.83 13.92 9.83
N ASP A 58 -15.17 12.71 9.39
CA ASP A 58 -16.31 11.94 9.85
C ASP A 58 -15.92 10.49 10.22
N GLN A 59 -16.92 9.68 10.61
CA GLN A 59 -16.76 8.26 10.94
C GLN A 59 -17.34 7.34 9.86
N GLY A 60 -17.51 7.87 8.64
CA GLY A 60 -18.09 7.18 7.51
C GLY A 60 -17.13 6.18 6.87
N ALA A 61 -17.69 5.34 6.01
CA ALA A 61 -16.91 4.47 5.14
C ALA A 61 -16.36 5.29 3.97
N HIS A 62 -15.05 5.23 3.78
CA HIS A 62 -14.33 5.90 2.70
C HIS A 62 -13.41 4.93 1.98
N GLU A 63 -13.04 5.29 0.76
CA GLU A 63 -12.12 4.53 -0.07
C GLU A 63 -10.76 5.21 -0.15
N ILE A 64 -9.70 4.42 -0.02
CA ILE A 64 -8.31 4.84 -0.19
C ILE A 64 -7.77 4.13 -1.43
N ALA A 65 -7.41 4.92 -2.44
CA ALA A 65 -6.75 4.43 -3.64
C ALA A 65 -5.24 4.35 -3.42
N VAL A 66 -4.67 3.16 -3.56
CA VAL A 66 -3.24 2.90 -3.40
C VAL A 66 -2.64 2.54 -4.75
N GLY A 67 -1.60 3.26 -5.15
CA GLY A 67 -0.84 3.02 -6.38
C GLY A 67 0.64 2.81 -6.09
N LEU A 68 1.25 1.80 -6.71
CA LEU A 68 2.69 1.60 -6.72
C LEU A 68 3.20 1.57 -8.14
N ARG A 69 4.38 2.16 -8.35
CA ARG A 69 5.08 2.13 -9.62
C ARG A 69 6.52 1.67 -9.38
N ALA A 70 6.93 0.64 -10.11
CA ALA A 70 8.31 0.21 -10.18
C ALA A 70 8.91 0.77 -11.46
N GLU A 71 10.08 1.42 -11.36
CA GLU A 71 10.82 1.93 -12.50
C GLU A 71 12.05 1.05 -12.76
N ALA A 72 12.37 0.80 -14.03
CA ALA A 72 13.65 0.21 -14.40
C ALA A 72 14.77 1.26 -14.20
N GLY A 73 15.77 0.90 -13.38
CA GLY A 73 16.99 1.70 -13.20
C GLY A 73 17.95 1.63 -14.37
#